data_AF-A0A517SPF8-F1
#
_entry.id   AF-A0A517SPF8-F1
#
_cell.length_a   1.000
_cell.length_b   1.000
_cell.length_c   1.000
_cell.angle_alpha   90.00
_cell.angle_beta   90.00
_cell.angle_gamma   90.00
#
_symmetry.space_group_name_H-M   'P 1'
#
loop_
_entity.id
_entity.type
_entity.pdbx_description
1 polymer ?
#
loop_
_entity_poly.entity_id
_entity_poly.type
_entity_poly.pdbx_seq_one_letter_code
_entity_poly.pdbx_strand_id
1 'polypeptide(L)'
;MSKASSRNVIILSPQGLHLRPAGTLVELANQFQSQIHLKRGSVLADCKSIFDLMTLGAAQSTELNLIAKGDDAEQALDCLEDFFLRGFDEDLPEDEQGNNTAEVRAE
;
A
#
# COMPACT_ATOMS: atom_id res chain seq x y z
N MET A 1 -9.66 -3.65 -24.71
CA MET A 1 -8.71 -2.78 -23.98
C MET A 1 -9.11 -2.80 -22.53
N SER A 2 -8.36 -3.47 -21.65
CA SER A 2 -8.69 -3.48 -20.21
C SER A 2 -8.47 -2.09 -19.61
N LYS A 3 -9.46 -1.62 -18.85
CA LYS A 3 -9.48 -0.29 -18.21
C LYS A 3 -8.46 -0.25 -17.06
N ALA A 4 -7.88 0.92 -16.81
CA ALA A 4 -7.06 1.15 -15.64
C ALA A 4 -7.92 1.78 -14.53
N SER A 5 -7.71 1.34 -13.29
CA SER A 5 -8.33 1.85 -12.07
C SER A 5 -7.23 2.32 -11.11
N SER A 6 -7.55 3.23 -10.20
CA SER A 6 -6.57 3.76 -9.25
C SER A 6 -7.18 4.16 -7.90
N ARG A 7 -6.41 4.02 -6.82
CA ARG A 7 -6.75 4.46 -5.46
C ARG A 7 -5.60 5.23 -4.84
N ASN A 8 -5.90 6.10 -3.88
CA ASN A 8 -4.88 6.81 -3.11
C ASN A 8 -4.61 6.04 -1.82
N VAL A 9 -3.33 5.78 -1.53
CA VAL A 9 -2.89 5.11 -0.31
C VAL A 9 -1.85 5.96 0.40
N ILE A 10 -1.76 5.81 1.71
CA ILE A 10 -0.78 6.52 2.55
C ILE A 10 0.10 5.51 3.27
N ILE A 11 1.37 5.83 3.44
CA ILE A 11 2.27 5.00 4.25
C ILE A 11 2.15 5.37 5.72
N LEU A 12 1.64 4.44 6.52
CA LEU A 12 1.49 4.63 7.97
C LEU A 12 2.75 4.23 8.75
N SER A 13 3.50 3.22 8.27
CA SER A 13 4.70 2.72 8.96
C SER A 13 5.76 3.82 9.10
N PRO A 14 6.30 4.07 10.31
CA PRO A 14 7.38 5.04 10.55
C PRO A 14 8.64 4.77 9.73
N GLN A 15 8.87 3.50 9.38
CA GLN A 15 10.05 3.07 8.63
C GLN A 15 9.89 3.25 7.11
N GLY A 16 8.71 3.68 6.65
CA GLY A 16 8.39 3.82 5.24
C GLY A 16 8.19 2.47 4.53
N LEU A 17 8.20 2.50 3.20
CA LEU A 17 8.21 1.29 2.37
C LEU A 17 9.64 0.75 2.22
N HIS A 18 10.11 0.02 3.24
CA HIS A 18 11.41 -0.65 3.24
C HIS A 18 11.32 -2.11 2.74
N LEU A 19 12.45 -2.84 2.81
CA LEU A 19 12.58 -4.17 2.20
C LEU A 19 11.52 -5.20 2.62
N ARG A 20 11.13 -5.22 3.89
CA ARG A 20 10.15 -6.17 4.42
C ARG A 20 8.74 -5.95 3.84
N PRO A 21 8.09 -4.79 4.05
CA PRO A 21 6.75 -4.55 3.49
C PRO A 21 6.77 -4.53 1.96
N ALA A 22 7.87 -4.12 1.33
CA ALA A 22 8.00 -4.20 -0.12
C ALA A 22 8.09 -5.64 -0.64
N GLY A 23 8.74 -6.55 0.10
CA GLY A 23 8.75 -7.98 -0.22
C GLY A 23 7.33 -8.57 -0.18
N THR A 24 6.59 -8.32 0.89
CA THR A 24 5.19 -8.73 1.01
C THR A 24 4.31 -8.09 -0.07
N LEU A 25 4.52 -6.81 -0.38
CA LEU A 25 3.82 -6.12 -1.47
C LEU A 25 4.05 -6.81 -2.82
N VAL A 26 5.30 -7.21 -3.11
CA VAL A 26 5.66 -7.95 -4.33
C VAL A 26 4.99 -9.32 -4.35
N GLU A 27 4.97 -10.03 -3.23
CA GLU A 27 4.29 -11.33 -3.12
C GLU A 27 2.78 -11.19 -3.38
N LEU A 28 2.13 -10.21 -2.77
CA LEU A 28 0.71 -9.91 -2.98
C LEU A 28 0.43 -9.50 -4.43
N ALA A 29 1.21 -8.57 -4.98
CA ALA A 29 1.04 -8.08 -6.34
C ALA A 29 1.19 -9.20 -7.38
N ASN A 30 2.09 -10.16 -7.16
CA ASN A 30 2.33 -11.29 -8.06
C ASN A 30 1.18 -12.32 -8.08
N GLN A 31 0.20 -12.23 -7.17
CA GLN A 31 -1.00 -13.07 -7.21
C GLN A 31 -1.97 -12.66 -8.34
N PHE A 32 -1.83 -11.44 -8.85
CA PHE A 32 -2.74 -10.87 -9.86
C PHE A 32 -2.09 -10.86 -11.25
N GLN A 33 -2.90 -11.00 -12.30
CA GLN A 33 -2.47 -10.86 -13.70
C GLN A 33 -2.33 -9.40 -14.11
N SER A 34 -3.02 -8.49 -13.43
CA SER A 34 -2.93 -7.05 -13.66
C SER A 34 -1.51 -6.51 -13.54
N GLN A 35 -1.24 -5.46 -14.30
CA GLN A 35 -0.11 -4.58 -14.06
C GLN A 35 -0.46 -3.65 -12.90
N ILE A 36 0.38 -3.59 -11.88
CA ILE A 36 0.10 -2.83 -10.66
C ILE A 36 1.28 -1.91 -10.39
N HIS A 37 1.02 -0.62 -10.24
CA HIS A 37 2.04 0.38 -10.05
C HIS A 37 1.72 1.30 -8.87
N LEU A 38 2.76 1.78 -8.20
CA LEU A 38 2.67 2.92 -7.28
C LEU A 38 3.26 4.15 -7.96
N LYS A 39 2.55 5.26 -7.88
CA LYS A 39 3.01 6.55 -8.39
C LYS A 39 3.19 7.55 -7.27
N ARG A 40 4.37 8.18 -7.24
CA ARG A 40 4.70 9.33 -6.38
C ARG A 40 5.17 10.50 -7.24
N GLY A 41 4.32 11.49 -7.44
CA GLY A 41 4.63 12.61 -8.33
C GLY A 41 4.90 12.12 -9.77
N SER A 42 6.13 12.25 -10.24
CA SER A 42 6.57 11.76 -11.56
C SER A 42 7.17 10.36 -11.53
N VAL A 43 7.45 9.80 -10.36
CA VAL A 43 8.05 8.47 -10.22
C VAL A 43 6.94 7.41 -10.26
N LEU A 44 7.12 6.39 -11.09
CA LEU A 44 6.24 5.24 -11.20
C LEU A 44 7.06 3.98 -10.90
N ALA A 45 6.58 3.14 -10.00
CA ALA A 45 7.24 1.91 -9.59
C ALA A 45 6.31 0.71 -9.81
N ASP A 46 6.82 -0.37 -10.41
CA ASP A 46 6.08 -1.63 -10.53
C ASP A 46 6.00 -2.33 -9.17
N CYS A 47 4.79 -2.66 -8.73
CA CYS A 47 4.57 -3.36 -7.45
C CYS A 47 5.07 -4.81 -7.47
N LYS A 48 5.39 -5.36 -8.64
CA LYS A 48 6.00 -6.69 -8.80
C LYS A 48 7.53 -6.65 -8.85
N SER A 49 8.14 -5.47 -8.86
CA SER A 49 9.59 -5.27 -8.82
C SER A 49 10.02 -4.70 -7.48
N ILE A 50 10.67 -5.54 -6.66
CA ILE A 50 11.24 -5.11 -5.37
C ILE A 50 12.19 -3.92 -5.55
N PHE A 51 12.97 -3.89 -6.64
CA PHE A 51 13.91 -2.81 -6.91
C PHE A 51 13.19 -1.49 -7.18
N ASP A 52 12.16 -1.49 -8.03
CA ASP A 52 11.38 -0.28 -8.35
C ASP A 52 10.75 0.31 -7.08
N LEU A 53 10.19 -0.54 -6.22
CA LEU A 53 9.63 -0.12 -4.93
C LEU A 53 10.66 0.56 -4.03
N MET A 54 11.89 0.02 -3.96
CA MET A 54 12.96 0.66 -3.19
C MET A 54 13.38 2.02 -3.77
N THR A 55 13.35 2.17 -5.11
CA THR A 55 13.65 3.47 -5.74
C THR A 55 12.54 4.50 -5.56
N LEU A 56 11.31 4.08 -5.25
CA LEU A 56 10.21 4.98 -4.96
C LEU A 56 10.49 5.82 -3.71
N GLY A 57 11.31 5.33 -2.77
CA GLY A 57 11.79 6.08 -1.60
C GLY A 57 10.68 6.69 -0.75
N ALA A 58 9.57 5.95 -0.58
CA ALA A 58 8.36 6.43 0.06
C ALA A 58 8.45 6.28 1.59
N ALA A 59 8.53 7.40 2.30
CA ALA A 59 8.61 7.46 3.76
C ALA A 59 7.22 7.52 4.40
N GLN A 60 7.15 7.51 5.73
CA GLN A 60 5.90 7.73 6.46
C GLN A 60 5.16 8.98 5.98
N SER A 61 3.83 8.93 5.98
CA SER A 61 2.92 9.99 5.51
C SER A 61 3.04 10.31 4.02
N THR A 62 3.78 9.52 3.24
CA THR A 62 3.81 9.69 1.79
C THR A 62 2.48 9.21 1.19
N GLU A 63 1.79 10.10 0.49
CA GLU A 63 0.67 9.74 -0.37
C GLU A 63 1.16 9.17 -1.70
N LEU A 64 0.57 8.04 -2.09
CA LEU A 64 0.87 7.33 -3.33
C LEU A 64 -0.42 7.06 -4.08
N ASN A 65 -0.35 7.07 -5.40
CA ASN A 65 -1.44 6.62 -6.25
C ASN A 65 -1.16 5.18 -6.68
N LEU A 66 -1.95 4.25 -6.16
CA LEU A 66 -1.94 2.83 -6.49
C LEU A 66 -2.80 2.63 -7.75
N ILE A 67 -2.20 2.10 -8.82
CA ILE A 67 -2.81 2.00 -10.14
C ILE A 67 -2.78 0.53 -10.56
N ALA A 68 -3.92 -0.02 -10.98
CA ALA A 68 -4.00 -1.36 -11.53
C ALA A 68 -4.65 -1.36 -12.92
N LYS A 69 -4.14 -2.21 -13.81
CA LYS A 69 -4.70 -2.40 -15.16
C LYS A 69 -4.67 -3.87 -15.54
N GLY A 70 -5.85 -4.41 -15.81
CA GLY A 70 -6.08 -5.81 -16.15
C GLY A 70 -7.48 -6.24 -15.75
N ASP A 71 -7.75 -7.54 -15.89
CA ASP A 71 -9.11 -8.07 -15.68
C ASP A 71 -9.42 -8.32 -14.19
N ASP A 72 -8.39 -8.40 -13.36
CA ASP A 72 -8.44 -8.52 -11.89
C ASP A 72 -7.96 -7.24 -11.18
N ALA A 73 -8.05 -6.09 -11.86
CA ALA A 73 -7.51 -4.82 -11.36
C ALA A 73 -8.19 -4.34 -10.07
N GLU A 74 -9.52 -4.46 -9.95
CA GLU A 74 -10.22 -4.05 -8.72
C GLU A 74 -9.84 -4.93 -7.53
N GLN A 75 -9.76 -6.24 -7.73
CA GLN A 75 -9.35 -7.17 -6.67
C GLN A 75 -7.90 -6.91 -6.22
N ALA A 76 -7.02 -6.58 -7.17
CA ALA A 76 -5.66 -6.17 -6.85
C ALA A 76 -5.65 -4.88 -6.02
N LEU A 77 -6.44 -3.87 -6.41
CA LEU A 77 -6.54 -2.62 -5.66
C LEU A 77 -7.09 -2.84 -4.25
N ASP A 78 -8.16 -3.63 -4.09
CA ASP A 78 -8.73 -3.96 -2.78
C ASP A 78 -7.68 -4.61 -1.85
N CYS A 79 -6.98 -5.63 -2.35
CA CYS A 79 -5.98 -6.38 -1.59
C CYS A 79 -4.79 -5.51 -1.17
N LEU A 80 -4.24 -4.73 -2.11
CA LEU A 80 -3.09 -3.89 -1.83
C LEU A 80 -3.48 -2.69 -0.97
N GLU A 81 -4.62 -2.03 -1.20
CA GLU A 81 -5.10 -0.93 -0.35
C GLU A 81 -5.28 -1.37 1.10
N ASP A 82 -5.89 -2.52 1.34
CA ASP A 82 -6.02 -3.11 2.69
C ASP A 82 -4.65 -3.31 3.36
N PHE A 83 -3.64 -3.80 2.61
CA PHE A 83 -2.28 -3.94 3.11
C PHE A 83 -1.64 -2.59 3.52
N PHE A 84 -1.92 -1.50 2.80
CA PHE A 84 -1.50 -0.14 3.21
C PHE A 84 -2.25 0.34 4.46
N LEU A 85 -3.56 0.12 4.53
CA LEU A 85 -4.41 0.53 5.67
C LEU A 85 -4.03 -0.18 6.97
N ARG A 86 -3.59 -1.44 6.88
CA ARG A 86 -3.04 -2.22 8.01
C ARG A 86 -1.63 -1.82 8.41
N GLY A 87 -1.05 -0.77 7.80
CA GLY A 87 0.31 -0.33 8.13
C GLY A 87 1.37 -1.38 7.82
N PHE A 88 1.15 -2.19 6.78
CA PHE A 88 1.99 -3.30 6.36
C PHE A 88 2.11 -4.47 7.35
N ASP A 89 1.13 -4.65 8.24
CA ASP A 89 1.16 -5.66 9.30
C ASP A 89 2.35 -5.50 10.26
N GLU A 90 2.87 -4.27 10.37
CA GLU A 90 3.90 -3.92 11.32
C GLU A 90 3.29 -3.29 12.57
N ASP A 91 3.95 -3.47 13.71
CA ASP A 91 3.60 -2.78 14.94
C ASP A 91 3.77 -1.27 14.73
N LEU A 92 2.65 -0.58 14.51
CA LEU A 92 2.63 0.88 14.46
C LEU A 92 2.81 1.40 15.89
N PRO A 93 3.69 2.40 16.11
CA PRO A 93 3.81 3.00 17.43
C PRO A 93 2.45 3.54 17.84
N GLU A 94 2.04 3.24 19.07
CA GLU A 94 0.86 3.85 19.67
C GLU A 94 1.06 5.37 19.64
N ASP A 95 0.12 6.10 19.03
CA ASP A 95 0.14 7.55 19.06
C ASP A 95 0.27 7.99 20.53
N GLU A 96 1.11 8.99 20.83
CA GLU A 96 1.29 9.54 22.20
C GLU A 96 0.00 10.15 22.79
N GLN A 97 -1.12 10.05 22.07
CA GLN A 97 -2.48 10.33 22.49
C GLN A 97 -3.23 9.00 22.58
N GLY A 98 -3.12 8.31 23.72
CA GLY A 98 -3.73 6.99 23.95
C GLY A 98 -5.26 6.95 23.89
N ASN A 99 -5.85 7.13 22.71
CA ASN A 99 -7.26 6.94 22.45
C ASN A 99 -7.47 5.60 21.75
N ASN A 100 -7.57 4.55 22.56
CA ASN A 100 -8.21 3.31 22.17
C ASN A 100 -9.71 3.59 21.89
N THR A 101 -10.12 3.67 20.62
CA THR A 101 -11.55 3.75 20.24
C THR A 101 -12.18 2.35 20.20
N ALA A 102 -11.86 1.51 21.18
CA ALA A 102 -12.57 0.27 21.47
C ALA A 102 -13.22 0.34 22.86
N GLU A 103 -14.04 1.38 23.13
CA GLU A 103 -15.05 1.30 24.18
C GLU A 103 -16.24 2.23 23.90
N VAL A 104 -17.00 1.94 22.84
CA VAL A 104 -18.44 2.24 22.84
C VAL A 104 -19.17 1.06 23.49
N ARG A 105 -19.15 1.03 24.82
CA ARG A 105 -20.18 0.31 25.57
C ARG A 105 -21.43 1.18 25.56
N ALA A 106 -22.48 0.66 24.93
CA ALA A 106 -23.81 1.19 25.03
C ALA A 106 -24.27 1.13 26.50
N GLU A 107 -24.68 2.28 27.03
CA GLU A 107 -25.64 2.40 28.14
C GLU A 107 -26.92 3.04 27.60
#